data_AF-A0A1I4U035-F1
#
_entry.id   AF-A0A1I4U035-F1
#
_cell.length_a   1.000
_cell.length_b   1.000
_cell.length_c   1.000
_cell.angle_alpha   90.00
_cell.angle_beta   90.00
_cell.angle_gamma   90.00
#
_symmetry.space_group_name_H-M   'P 1'
#
loop_
_entity.id
_entity.type
_entity.pdbx_description
1 polymer ?
#
loop_
_entity_poly.entity_id
_entity_poly.type
_entity_poly.pdbx_seq_one_letter_code
_entity_poly.pdbx_strand_id
1 'polypeptide(L)'
;MVIFLKPTVRNKKGFSLIELMVAIAIIAVLAAVATRWYRNYTRSSFESDLIQALLAARVAQEQYRAERGTYAATIEDLPRYNDGEEDNSFVIHEDKDARRRIVLRVEDADDDGYTIVAENEAEGEWHLEWRLSCSRDEPDEACTPVQTAGTGVLKNVF
;
A
#
# COMPACT_ATOMS: atom_id res chain seq x y z
N MET A 1 -76.92 0.94 -12.96
CA MET A 1 -75.88 -0.05 -13.31
C MET A 1 -74.72 0.16 -12.34
N VAL A 2 -74.64 -0.64 -11.26
CA VAL A 2 -73.57 -0.53 -10.25
C VAL A 2 -72.54 -1.60 -10.56
N ILE A 3 -71.33 -1.19 -10.97
CA ILE A 3 -70.23 -2.11 -11.24
C ILE A 3 -69.55 -2.43 -9.90
N PHE A 4 -69.76 -3.64 -9.40
CA PHE A 4 -69.03 -4.18 -8.25
C PHE A 4 -67.61 -4.59 -8.70
N LEU A 5 -66.62 -3.74 -8.43
CA LEU A 5 -65.20 -4.10 -8.55
C LEU A 5 -64.83 -5.03 -7.39
N LYS A 6 -64.54 -6.29 -7.72
CA LYS A 6 -64.11 -7.32 -6.77
C LYS A 6 -62.64 -7.07 -6.40
N PRO A 7 -62.29 -6.80 -5.12
CA PRO A 7 -60.90 -6.55 -4.74
C PRO A 7 -60.12 -7.86 -4.80
N THR A 8 -59.09 -7.92 -5.65
CA THR A 8 -58.12 -9.03 -5.65
C THR A 8 -57.23 -8.89 -4.42
N VAL A 9 -57.46 -9.74 -3.42
CA VAL A 9 -56.58 -9.85 -2.25
C VAL A 9 -55.20 -10.30 -2.74
N ARG A 10 -54.23 -9.39 -2.77
CA ARG A 10 -52.83 -9.76 -2.98
C ARG A 10 -52.38 -10.56 -1.77
N ASN A 11 -52.06 -11.85 -1.96
CA ASN A 11 -51.43 -12.69 -0.96
C ASN A 11 -50.08 -12.07 -0.56
N LYS A 12 -50.07 -11.28 0.52
CA LYS A 12 -48.82 -10.81 1.14
C LYS A 12 -48.21 -11.99 1.88
N LYS A 13 -47.41 -12.80 1.19
CA LYS A 13 -46.52 -13.78 1.84
C LYS A 13 -45.46 -12.99 2.61
N GLY A 14 -45.53 -13.02 3.94
CA GLY A 14 -44.50 -12.46 4.81
C GLY A 14 -43.28 -13.37 4.88
N PHE A 15 -42.11 -12.80 5.16
CA PHE A 15 -40.88 -13.56 5.45
C PHE A 15 -41.07 -14.42 6.70
N SER A 16 -40.55 -15.64 6.67
CA SER A 16 -40.61 -16.53 7.83
C SER A 16 -39.49 -16.22 8.82
N LEU A 17 -39.74 -16.43 10.12
CA LEU A 17 -38.73 -16.22 11.17
C LEU A 17 -37.53 -17.18 10.97
N ILE A 18 -37.78 -18.41 10.50
CA ILE A 18 -36.71 -19.36 10.17
C ILE A 18 -35.84 -18.85 9.02
N GLU A 19 -36.43 -18.17 8.04
CA GLU A 19 -35.74 -17.63 6.87
C GLU A 19 -34.78 -16.51 7.27
N LEU A 20 -35.19 -15.67 8.22
CA LEU A 20 -34.33 -14.66 8.83
C LEU A 20 -33.18 -15.28 9.64
N MET A 21 -33.46 -16.32 10.45
CA MET A 21 -32.41 -16.96 11.26
C MET A 21 -31.32 -17.60 10.40
N VAL A 22 -31.70 -18.26 9.30
CA VAL A 22 -30.73 -18.83 8.35
C VAL A 22 -29.93 -17.73 7.66
N ALA A 23 -30.57 -16.62 7.26
CA ALA A 23 -29.87 -15.49 6.65
C ALA A 23 -28.81 -14.88 7.59
N ILE A 24 -29.13 -14.68 8.87
CA ILE A 24 -28.19 -14.15 9.86
C ILE A 24 -27.02 -15.13 10.09
N ALA A 25 -27.30 -16.43 10.17
CA ALA A 25 -26.26 -17.45 10.32
C ALA A 25 -25.27 -17.42 9.13
N ILE A 26 -25.76 -17.27 7.90
CA ILE A 26 -24.90 -17.14 6.70
C ILE A 26 -24.06 -15.87 6.77
N ILE A 27 -24.65 -14.71 7.11
CA ILE A 27 -23.93 -13.43 7.20
C ILE A 27 -22.81 -13.50 8.26
N ALA A 28 -23.05 -14.15 9.40
CA ALA A 28 -22.05 -14.29 10.45
C ALA A 28 -20.80 -15.07 9.97
N VAL A 29 -21.00 -16.15 9.21
CA VAL A 29 -19.90 -16.92 8.62
C VAL A 29 -19.16 -16.10 7.55
N LEU A 30 -19.89 -15.41 6.67
CA LEU A 30 -19.30 -14.58 5.62
C LEU A 30 -18.46 -13.43 6.21
N ALA A 31 -18.93 -12.77 7.27
CA ALA A 31 -18.22 -11.68 7.92
C ALA A 31 -16.87 -12.12 8.52
N ALA A 32 -16.82 -13.33 9.10
CA ALA A 32 -15.60 -13.89 9.66
C ALA A 32 -14.52 -14.11 8.58
N VAL A 33 -14.89 -14.61 7.40
CA VAL A 33 -13.94 -14.86 6.30
C VAL A 33 -13.56 -13.55 5.57
N ALA A 34 -14.54 -12.67 5.32
CA ALA A 34 -14.34 -11.44 4.58
C ALA A 34 -13.29 -10.51 5.22
N THR A 35 -13.20 -10.50 6.55
CA THR A 35 -12.27 -9.63 7.29
C THR A 35 -10.80 -9.89 6.93
N ARG A 36 -10.38 -11.16 6.80
CA ARG A 36 -8.99 -11.48 6.42
C ARG A 36 -8.71 -11.18 4.96
N TRP A 37 -9.67 -11.46 4.07
CA TRP A 37 -9.50 -11.24 2.63
C TRP A 37 -9.34 -9.75 2.29
N TYR A 38 -10.20 -8.90 2.86
CA TYR A 38 -10.13 -7.45 2.64
C TYR A 38 -8.80 -6.84 3.12
N ARG A 39 -8.31 -7.27 4.30
CA ARG A 39 -7.03 -6.79 4.86
C ARG A 39 -5.84 -7.15 3.97
N ASN A 40 -5.83 -8.33 3.36
CA ASN A 40 -4.76 -8.74 2.45
C ASN A 40 -4.78 -7.95 1.14
N TYR A 41 -5.98 -7.67 0.60
CA TYR A 41 -6.12 -6.88 -0.62
C TYR A 41 -5.58 -5.46 -0.46
N THR A 42 -5.97 -4.78 0.61
CA THR A 42 -5.48 -3.41 0.88
C THR A 42 -3.98 -3.40 1.11
N ARG A 43 -3.43 -4.40 1.81
CA ARG A 43 -1.99 -4.52 2.04
C ARG A 43 -1.19 -4.68 0.75
N SER A 44 -1.63 -5.56 -0.15
CA SER A 44 -0.93 -5.78 -1.42
C SER A 44 -0.91 -4.51 -2.28
N SER A 45 -1.97 -3.70 -2.23
CA SER A 45 -1.98 -2.38 -2.86
C SER A 45 -0.87 -1.48 -2.28
N PHE A 46 -0.75 -1.39 -0.95
CA PHE A 46 0.30 -0.59 -0.31
C PHE A 46 1.71 -1.08 -0.62
N GLU A 47 1.93 -2.41 -0.63
CA GLU A 47 3.23 -2.97 -1.03
C GLU A 47 3.57 -2.59 -2.47
N SER A 48 2.59 -2.60 -3.38
CA SER A 48 2.82 -2.17 -4.76
C SER A 48 3.17 -0.68 -4.85
N ASP A 49 2.51 0.16 -4.05
CA ASP A 49 2.76 1.61 -4.02
C ASP A 49 4.17 1.91 -3.48
N LEU A 50 4.60 1.21 -2.42
CA LEU A 50 5.96 1.32 -1.85
C LEU A 50 7.03 0.90 -2.86
N ILE A 51 6.83 -0.23 -3.54
CA ILE A 51 7.76 -0.71 -4.57
C ILE A 51 7.84 0.28 -5.74
N GLN A 52 6.70 0.80 -6.20
CA GLN A 52 6.68 1.80 -7.28
C GLN A 52 7.41 3.08 -6.89
N ALA A 53 7.24 3.53 -5.64
CA ALA A 53 7.93 4.70 -5.13
C ALA A 53 9.46 4.51 -5.09
N LEU A 54 9.93 3.35 -4.60
CA LEU A 54 11.35 3.00 -4.61
C LEU A 54 11.94 2.95 -6.02
N LEU A 55 11.22 2.36 -6.98
CA LEU A 55 11.66 2.28 -8.37
C LEU A 55 11.73 3.67 -9.03
N ALA A 56 10.78 4.55 -8.74
CA ALA A 56 10.82 5.93 -9.21
C ALA A 56 12.01 6.70 -8.60
N ALA A 57 12.27 6.52 -7.31
CA ALA A 57 13.40 7.14 -6.63
C ALA A 57 14.75 6.62 -7.14
N ARG A 58 14.86 5.32 -7.47
CA ARG A 58 16.01 4.75 -8.17
C ARG A 58 16.29 5.45 -9.50
N VAL A 59 15.26 5.70 -10.30
CA VAL A 59 15.43 6.42 -11.58
C VAL A 59 15.94 7.84 -11.33
N ALA A 60 15.47 8.51 -10.27
CA ALA A 60 15.96 9.83 -9.89
C ALA A 60 17.43 9.80 -9.41
N GLN A 61 17.84 8.77 -8.66
CA GLN A 61 19.24 8.55 -8.27
C GLN A 61 20.16 8.39 -9.50
N GLU A 62 19.74 7.61 -10.50
CA GLU A 62 20.52 7.46 -11.74
C GLU A 62 20.61 8.76 -12.55
N GLN A 63 19.55 9.56 -12.57
CA GLN A 63 19.58 10.88 -13.20
C GLN A 63 20.55 11.81 -12.49
N TYR A 64 20.46 11.88 -11.15
CA TYR A 64 21.34 12.70 -10.34
C TYR A 64 22.82 12.32 -10.55
N ARG A 65 23.12 11.01 -10.59
CA ARG A 65 24.46 10.52 -10.89
C ARG A 65 24.91 10.86 -12.31
N ALA A 66 24.02 10.78 -13.29
CA ALA A 66 24.37 11.15 -14.67
C ALA A 66 24.77 12.63 -14.78
N GLU A 67 24.26 13.50 -13.91
CA GLU A 67 24.54 14.93 -13.89
C GLU A 67 25.75 15.30 -13.01
N ARG A 68 25.85 14.73 -11.80
CA ARG A 68 26.86 15.12 -10.79
C ARG A 68 28.01 14.12 -10.64
N GLY A 69 27.87 12.90 -11.16
CA GLY A 69 28.89 11.85 -11.09
C GLY A 69 28.85 10.98 -9.83
N THR A 70 28.09 11.38 -8.80
CA THR A 70 27.92 10.68 -7.52
C THR A 70 26.43 10.44 -7.25
N TYR A 71 26.08 9.55 -6.30
CA TYR A 71 24.69 9.40 -5.86
C TYR A 71 24.30 10.50 -4.86
N ALA A 72 22.99 10.72 -4.68
CA ALA A 72 22.48 11.70 -3.73
C ALA A 72 22.41 11.10 -2.33
N ALA A 73 23.02 11.78 -1.35
CA ALA A 73 23.04 11.37 0.06
C ALA A 73 21.74 11.68 0.80
N THR A 74 20.97 12.64 0.31
CA THR A 74 19.66 12.97 0.86
C THR A 74 18.59 12.92 -0.23
N ILE A 75 17.33 12.72 0.17
CA ILE A 75 16.21 12.59 -0.76
C ILE A 75 15.93 13.91 -1.50
N GLU A 76 16.20 15.07 -0.88
CA GLU A 76 15.91 16.40 -1.42
C GLU A 76 16.83 16.82 -2.56
N ASP A 77 18.02 16.20 -2.62
CA ASP A 77 18.94 16.37 -3.74
C ASP A 77 18.41 15.69 -5.00
N LEU A 78 17.48 14.73 -4.87
CA LEU A 78 16.91 14.03 -6.00
C LEU A 78 15.92 14.91 -6.77
N PRO A 79 15.95 14.86 -8.12
CA PRO A 79 14.96 15.54 -8.93
C PRO A 79 13.55 15.10 -8.53
N ARG A 80 12.64 16.07 -8.30
CA ARG A 80 11.22 15.87 -7.95
C ARG A 80 10.92 15.50 -6.48
N TYR A 81 11.94 15.29 -5.65
CA TYR A 81 11.78 14.90 -4.24
C TYR A 81 12.18 16.00 -3.25
N ASN A 82 12.35 17.23 -3.74
CA ASN A 82 12.59 18.41 -2.91
C ASN A 82 11.24 19.08 -2.59
N ASP A 83 10.80 19.00 -1.35
CA ASP A 83 9.62 19.68 -0.82
C ASP A 83 9.95 20.98 -0.06
N GLY A 84 11.24 21.31 0.06
CA GLY A 84 11.74 22.49 0.74
C GLY A 84 11.99 22.29 2.24
N GLU A 85 11.86 21.07 2.75
CA GLU A 85 12.31 20.68 4.08
C GLU A 85 13.74 20.10 4.02
N GLU A 86 14.44 20.02 5.16
CA GLU A 86 15.80 19.46 5.25
C GLU A 86 15.80 18.32 6.28
N ASP A 87 14.92 17.33 6.09
CA ASP A 87 14.69 16.24 7.05
C ASP A 87 15.03 14.84 6.52
N ASN A 88 15.54 14.76 5.29
CA ASN A 88 15.83 13.56 4.52
C ASN A 88 14.61 12.63 4.41
N SER A 89 13.42 13.22 4.29
CA SER A 89 12.17 12.49 4.14
C SER A 89 11.32 13.14 3.07
N PHE A 90 10.70 12.32 2.21
CA PHE A 90 9.74 12.79 1.23
C PHE A 90 8.45 12.02 1.37
N VAL A 91 7.36 12.75 1.60
CA VAL A 91 6.04 12.17 1.80
C VAL A 91 5.29 12.08 0.47
N ILE A 92 5.05 10.86 0.01
CA ILE A 92 4.13 10.59 -1.10
C ILE A 92 2.71 10.45 -0.53
N HIS A 93 1.75 11.02 -1.25
CA HIS A 93 0.34 11.08 -0.87
C HIS A 93 0.11 11.83 0.44
N GLU A 94 0.48 13.12 0.44
CA GLU A 94 0.18 14.10 1.51
C GLU A 94 -1.32 14.34 1.76
N ASP A 95 -2.21 13.52 1.17
CA ASP A 95 -3.65 13.59 1.38
C ASP A 95 -4.03 13.34 2.85
N LYS A 96 -5.21 13.84 3.24
CA LYS A 96 -5.72 13.84 4.63
C LYS A 96 -5.91 12.44 5.26
N ASP A 97 -5.75 11.36 4.50
CA ASP A 97 -5.77 10.00 5.03
C ASP A 97 -4.36 9.61 5.46
N ALA A 98 -4.03 9.85 6.74
CA ALA A 98 -2.75 9.46 7.35
C ALA A 98 -2.37 7.98 7.07
N ARG A 99 -3.38 7.11 6.84
CA ARG A 99 -3.21 5.69 6.52
C ARG A 99 -2.53 5.39 5.18
N ARG A 100 -2.44 6.35 4.26
CA ARG A 100 -1.82 6.15 2.93
C ARG A 100 -0.52 6.93 2.77
N ARG A 101 -0.04 7.54 3.84
CA ARG A 101 1.18 8.29 3.85
C ARG A 101 2.37 7.34 3.69
N ILE A 102 3.14 7.55 2.63
CA ILE A 102 4.37 6.81 2.36
C ILE A 102 5.52 7.79 2.52
N VAL A 103 6.48 7.44 3.35
CA VAL A 103 7.69 8.23 3.58
C VAL A 103 8.84 7.56 2.85
N LEU A 104 9.56 8.31 2.02
CA LEU A 104 10.80 7.87 1.40
C LEU A 104 11.98 8.59 2.02
N ARG A 105 13.08 7.85 2.21
CA ARG A 105 14.33 8.40 2.72
C ARG A 105 15.52 7.72 2.06
N VAL A 106 16.60 8.46 1.88
CA VAL A 106 17.90 7.88 1.52
C VAL A 106 18.62 7.55 2.82
N GLU A 107 18.89 6.28 3.08
CA GLU A 107 19.54 5.85 4.33
C GLU A 107 21.06 5.92 4.25
N ASP A 108 21.59 5.58 3.09
CA ASP A 108 23.03 5.56 2.84
C ASP A 108 23.27 5.88 1.37
N ALA A 109 24.29 6.68 1.08
CA ALA A 109 24.75 6.87 -0.29
C ALA A 109 26.22 7.24 -0.29
N ASP A 110 26.95 6.50 -1.11
CA ASP A 110 28.36 6.68 -1.38
C ASP A 110 28.56 6.93 -2.89
N ASP A 111 29.81 7.04 -3.33
CA ASP A 111 30.14 7.17 -4.75
C ASP A 111 29.77 5.90 -5.56
N ASP A 112 29.76 4.74 -4.89
CA ASP A 112 29.61 3.43 -5.51
C ASP A 112 28.23 2.80 -5.27
N GLY A 113 27.36 3.38 -4.45
CA GLY A 113 26.04 2.81 -4.21
C GLY A 113 25.14 3.69 -3.34
N TYR A 114 23.89 3.25 -3.19
CA TYR A 114 22.89 3.93 -2.36
C TYR A 114 21.85 2.95 -1.82
N THR A 115 21.21 3.33 -0.71
CA THR A 115 20.09 2.61 -0.11
C THR A 115 18.93 3.57 0.09
N ILE A 116 17.78 3.24 -0.52
CA ILE A 116 16.52 3.97 -0.34
C ILE A 116 15.58 3.11 0.50
N VAL A 117 14.89 3.75 1.43
CA VAL A 117 13.86 3.13 2.26
C VAL A 117 12.53 3.79 1.98
N ALA A 118 11.49 2.98 1.83
CA ALA A 118 10.11 3.42 1.78
C ALA A 118 9.33 2.74 2.91
N GLU A 119 8.67 3.54 3.73
CA GLU A 119 7.89 3.07 4.88
C GLU A 119 6.51 3.72 4.87
N ASN A 120 5.51 3.03 5.40
CA ASN A 120 4.20 3.64 5.62
C ASN A 120 4.07 4.14 7.06
N GLU A 121 3.62 5.38 7.23
CA GLU A 121 3.37 5.95 8.55
C GLU A 121 2.01 5.45 9.06
N ALA A 122 2.02 4.25 9.67
CA ALA A 122 0.81 3.66 10.25
C ALA A 122 0.88 3.63 11.78
N GLU A 123 -0.13 4.22 12.42
CA GLU A 123 -0.36 4.05 13.86
C GLU A 123 -0.87 2.61 14.13
N GLY A 124 0.02 1.70 14.56
CA GLY A 124 -0.35 0.36 15.06
C GLY A 124 0.42 -0.83 14.45
N GLU A 125 -0.26 -1.96 14.22
CA GLU A 125 0.32 -3.27 13.88
C GLU A 125 0.72 -3.44 12.39
N TRP A 126 0.47 -2.43 11.54
CA TRP A 126 0.64 -2.50 10.08
C TRP A 126 1.74 -1.56 9.56
N HIS A 127 2.94 -1.68 10.11
CA HIS A 127 4.14 -1.02 9.59
C HIS A 127 4.83 -1.93 8.56
N LEU A 128 4.91 -1.46 7.33
CA LEU A 128 5.57 -2.05 6.18
C LEU A 128 6.78 -1.17 5.85
N GLU A 129 7.94 -1.81 5.75
CA GLU A 129 9.17 -1.13 5.37
C GLU A 129 9.81 -1.94 4.25
N TRP A 130 10.09 -1.25 3.15
CA TRP A 130 10.77 -1.78 2.00
C TRP A 130 12.06 -1.02 1.78
N ARG A 131 13.14 -1.76 1.55
CA ARG A 131 14.46 -1.23 1.26
C ARG A 131 14.87 -1.62 -0.14
N LEU A 132 15.56 -0.72 -0.83
CA LEU A 132 16.19 -0.97 -2.12
C LEU A 132 17.63 -0.46 -2.03
N SER A 133 18.58 -1.38 -2.11
CA SER A 133 20.01 -1.10 -2.01
C SER A 133 20.65 -1.33 -3.37
N CYS A 134 21.21 -0.31 -4.01
CA CYS A 134 21.85 -0.43 -5.30
C CYS A 134 23.35 -0.20 -5.17
N SER A 135 24.16 -1.13 -5.69
CA SER A 135 25.60 -0.98 -5.84
C SER A 135 25.97 -0.91 -7.32
N ARG A 136 26.97 -0.10 -7.64
CA ARG A 136 27.52 0.09 -8.98
C ARG A 136 28.23 -1.17 -9.50
N ASP A 137 28.94 -1.85 -8.62
CA ASP A 137 29.79 -3.00 -8.98
C ASP A 137 28.98 -4.29 -9.18
N GLU A 138 27.80 -4.38 -8.55
CA GLU A 138 26.88 -5.53 -8.62
C GLU A 138 25.47 -5.09 -9.04
N PRO A 139 25.28 -4.63 -10.29
CA PRO A 139 24.01 -4.05 -10.75
C PRO A 139 22.85 -5.06 -10.82
N ASP A 140 23.16 -6.35 -10.95
CA ASP A 140 22.16 -7.41 -11.17
C ASP A 140 21.67 -8.07 -9.87
N GLU A 141 22.45 -8.03 -8.78
CA GLU A 141 22.08 -8.64 -7.49
C GLU A 141 21.64 -7.61 -6.43
N ALA A 142 22.07 -6.34 -6.55
CA ALA A 142 21.77 -5.34 -5.53
C ALA A 142 20.38 -4.70 -5.70
N CYS A 143 20.00 -4.28 -6.91
CA CYS A 143 18.87 -3.36 -7.12
C CYS A 143 17.45 -3.96 -7.08
N THR A 144 17.16 -4.84 -6.12
CA THR A 144 15.82 -5.40 -5.91
C THR A 144 15.20 -4.87 -4.61
N PRO A 145 13.91 -4.49 -4.61
CA PRO A 145 13.24 -4.05 -3.40
C PRO A 145 12.95 -5.26 -2.50
N VAL A 146 13.35 -5.17 -1.24
CA VAL A 146 13.18 -6.23 -0.23
C VAL A 146 12.39 -5.68 0.96
N GLN A 147 11.43 -6.45 1.45
CA GLN A 147 10.70 -6.10 2.67
C GLN A 147 11.58 -6.34 3.90
N THR A 148 11.93 -5.28 4.64
CA THR A 148 12.75 -5.35 5.85
C THR A 148 11.92 -5.39 7.13
N ALA A 149 10.77 -4.70 7.14
CA ALA A 149 9.84 -4.73 8.27
C ALA A 149 8.38 -4.91 7.85
N GLY A 150 7.61 -5.48 8.78
CA GLY A 150 6.20 -5.85 8.60
C GLY A 150 5.97 -7.35 8.72
N THR A 151 4.92 -7.73 9.42
CA THR A 151 4.53 -9.13 9.62
C THR A 151 3.95 -9.70 8.33
N GLY A 152 4.82 -10.06 7.39
CA GLY A 152 4.46 -10.81 6.18
C GLY A 152 4.08 -12.25 6.49
N VAL A 153 2.79 -12.56 6.31
CA VAL A 153 2.31 -13.93 6.01
C VAL A 153 2.85 -14.43 4.65
N LEU A 154 3.55 -13.57 3.89
CA LEU A 154 4.09 -13.84 2.56
C LEU A 154 5.62 -13.68 2.49
N LYS A 155 6.38 -14.09 3.51
CA LYS A 155 7.85 -14.15 3.37
C LYS A 155 8.35 -15.18 2.35
N ASN A 156 7.49 -16.10 1.86
CA ASN A 156 7.86 -17.17 0.91
C ASN A 156 6.83 -17.34 -0.23
N VAL A 157 6.41 -16.27 -0.88
CA VAL A 157 5.74 -16.38 -2.18
C VAL A 157 6.50 -15.52 -3.18
N PHE A 158 7.78 -15.84 -3.37
CA PHE A 158 8.51 -16.01 -4.63
C PHE A 158 9.87 -16.64 -4.28
#